data_AF-A0A547QB55-F1
#
_entry.id   AF-A0A547QB55-F1
#
_cell.length_a   1.000
_cell.length_b   1.000
_cell.length_c   1.000
_cell.angle_alpha   90.00
_cell.angle_beta   90.00
_cell.angle_gamma   90.00
#
_symmetry.space_group_name_H-M   'P 1'
#
loop_
_entity.id
_entity.type
_entity.pdbx_description
1 polymer ?
#
loop_
_entity_poly.entity_id
_entity_poly.type
_entity_poly.pdbx_seq_one_letter_code
_entity_poly.pdbx_strand_id
1 'polypeptide(L)'
;MLIQMDGLPAETLAILRAPVGLPAGMAFQPVSMEAVLGQEDSYRVIASVALTEHAVTADVAEWIWAQIEDAAPLVVKIGATRARIGEAAALAWVLDRERDG
;
A
#
# COMPACT_ATOMS: atom_id res chain seq x y z
N MET A 1 3.81 0.05 -10.41
CA MET A 1 4.58 -0.03 -9.16
C MET A 1 4.02 -1.14 -8.28
N LEU A 2 4.87 -1.98 -7.69
CA LEU A 2 4.44 -3.08 -6.82
C LEU A 2 4.68 -2.69 -5.36
N ILE A 3 3.65 -2.78 -4.53
CA ILE A 3 3.67 -2.52 -3.09
C ILE A 3 3.45 -3.84 -2.36
N GLN A 4 4.28 -4.16 -1.37
CA GLN A 4 4.12 -5.32 -0.50
C GLN A 4 4.01 -4.83 0.94
N MET A 5 2.97 -5.28 1.63
CA MET A 5 2.67 -4.95 3.03
C MET A 5 2.50 -6.26 3.80
N ASP A 6 3.22 -6.39 4.90
CA ASP A 6 3.16 -7.56 5.78
C ASP A 6 2.39 -7.23 7.07
N GLY A 7 1.61 -8.18 7.58
CA GLY A 7 0.98 -8.10 8.90
C GLY A 7 -0.30 -7.25 8.96
N LEU A 8 -1.02 -7.11 7.84
CA LEU A 8 -2.28 -6.35 7.82
C LEU A 8 -3.42 -7.13 8.48
N PRO A 9 -4.25 -6.50 9.34
CA PRO A 9 -5.42 -7.15 9.92
C PRO A 9 -6.51 -7.36 8.85
N ALA A 10 -7.37 -8.36 9.06
CA ALA A 10 -8.39 -8.77 8.08
C ALA A 10 -9.35 -7.63 7.68
N GLU A 11 -9.64 -6.70 8.59
CA GLU A 11 -10.47 -5.52 8.32
C GLU A 11 -9.83 -4.56 7.32
N THR A 12 -8.55 -4.22 7.50
CA THR A 12 -7.77 -3.43 6.53
C THR A 12 -7.73 -4.10 5.17
N LEU A 13 -7.61 -5.43 5.12
CA LEU A 13 -7.66 -6.16 3.85
C LEU A 13 -9.00 -6.02 3.13
N ALA A 14 -10.10 -6.09 3.86
CA ALA A 14 -11.44 -5.97 3.30
C ALA A 14 -11.63 -4.58 2.67
N ILE A 15 -11.17 -3.53 3.35
CA ILE A 15 -11.16 -2.15 2.86
C ILE A 15 -10.36 -2.05 1.56
N LEU A 16 -9.12 -2.58 1.55
CA LEU A 16 -8.26 -2.54 0.37
C LEU A 16 -8.87 -3.30 -0.82
N ARG A 17 -9.52 -4.45 -0.60
CA ARG A 17 -10.14 -5.27 -1.67
C ARG A 17 -11.36 -4.61 -2.33
N ALA A 18 -12.01 -3.67 -1.66
CA ALA A 18 -13.16 -2.93 -2.19
C ALA A 18 -12.95 -1.42 -1.99
N PRO A 19 -11.95 -0.83 -2.65
CA PRO A 19 -11.53 0.54 -2.36
C PRO A 19 -12.56 1.55 -2.84
N VAL A 20 -12.89 2.52 -1.99
CA VAL A 20 -13.81 3.63 -2.32
C VAL A 20 -13.00 4.92 -2.47
N GLY A 21 -13.39 5.75 -3.44
CA GLY A 21 -12.83 7.11 -3.57
C GLY A 21 -11.35 7.14 -3.97
N LEU A 22 -10.94 6.28 -4.92
CA LEU A 22 -9.57 6.30 -5.44
C LEU A 22 -9.21 7.70 -5.97
N PRO A 23 -8.00 8.22 -5.66
CA PRO A 23 -7.50 9.47 -6.21
C PRO A 23 -7.47 9.48 -7.74
N ALA A 24 -7.59 10.68 -8.32
CA ALA A 24 -7.53 10.85 -9.76
C ALA A 24 -6.17 10.39 -10.32
N GLY A 25 -6.20 9.63 -11.42
CA GLY A 25 -4.98 9.11 -12.06
C GLY A 25 -4.36 7.90 -11.36
N MET A 26 -5.04 7.30 -10.38
CA MET A 26 -4.60 6.09 -9.69
C MET A 26 -5.45 4.87 -10.07
N ALA A 27 -4.79 3.73 -10.26
CA ALA A 27 -5.42 2.41 -10.19
C ALA A 27 -4.73 1.58 -9.11
N PHE A 28 -5.53 0.89 -8.30
CA PHE A 28 -5.06 0.11 -7.15
C PHE A 28 -5.67 -1.29 -7.18
N GLN A 29 -4.82 -2.31 -7.11
CA GLN A 29 -5.27 -3.71 -7.08
C GLN A 29 -4.51 -4.48 -6.00
N PRO A 30 -5.14 -4.77 -4.85
CA PRO A 30 -4.54 -5.61 -3.82
C PRO A 30 -4.86 -7.09 -4.04
N VAL A 31 -3.89 -7.92 -3.70
CA VAL A 31 -3.98 -9.37 -3.64
C VAL A 31 -3.45 -9.80 -2.28
N SER A 32 -4.31 -10.38 -1.45
CA SER A 32 -3.88 -10.98 -0.19
C SER A 32 -3.41 -12.42 -0.43
N MET A 33 -2.30 -12.78 0.17
CA MET A 33 -1.78 -14.14 0.18
C MET A 33 -2.13 -14.83 1.50
N GLU A 34 -3.40 -15.19 1.67
CA GLU A 34 -3.88 -15.91 2.86
C GLU A 34 -3.50 -17.41 2.83
N ALA A 35 -3.27 -17.97 1.64
CA ALA A 35 -3.21 -19.42 1.42
C ALA A 35 -1.80 -20.04 1.28
N VAL A 36 -0.72 -19.25 1.27
CA VAL A 36 0.63 -19.76 0.92
C VAL A 36 1.46 -20.18 2.13
N LEU A 37 1.14 -19.69 3.32
CA LEU A 37 1.84 -20.01 4.56
C LEU A 37 0.79 -20.52 5.53
N GLY A 38 0.73 -21.83 5.74
CA GLY A 38 -0.27 -22.49 6.60
C GLY A 38 -0.10 -22.20 8.10
N GLN A 39 0.12 -20.95 8.49
CA GLN A 39 0.22 -20.50 9.87
C GLN A 39 -0.50 -19.17 10.05
N GLU A 40 -1.29 -19.10 11.12
CA GLU A 40 -2.23 -18.06 11.53
C GLU A 40 -1.66 -16.62 11.69
N ASP A 41 -0.38 -16.38 11.42
CA ASP A 41 0.31 -15.23 12.06
C ASP A 41 0.74 -14.07 11.15
N SER A 42 0.43 -14.04 9.85
CA SER A 42 0.45 -12.76 9.12
C SER A 42 -0.18 -12.82 7.73
N TYR A 43 -1.14 -11.93 7.49
CA TYR A 43 -1.57 -11.63 6.13
C TYR A 43 -0.50 -10.81 5.41
N ARG A 44 -0.08 -11.31 4.24
CA ARG A 44 0.69 -10.51 3.29
C ARG A 44 -0.24 -9.96 2.21
N VAL A 45 -0.16 -8.66 1.96
CA VAL A 45 -0.77 -8.03 0.78
C VAL A 45 0.31 -7.66 -0.21
N ILE A 46 0.07 -8.06 -1.45
CA ILE A 46 0.78 -7.54 -2.60
C ILE A 46 -0.22 -6.70 -3.39
N ALA A 47 0.06 -5.43 -3.57
CA ALA A 47 -0.74 -4.52 -4.36
C ALA A 47 0.02 -4.02 -5.59
N SER A 48 -0.69 -3.91 -6.72
CA SER A 48 -0.22 -3.16 -7.88
C SER A 48 -0.82 -1.76 -7.84
N VAL A 49 0.03 -0.75 -7.97
CA VAL A 49 -0.35 0.65 -8.09
C VAL A 49 0.13 1.15 -9.45
N ALA A 50 -0.81 1.66 -10.23
CA ALA A 50 -0.51 2.37 -11.47
C ALA A 50 -0.88 3.84 -11.29
N LEU A 51 0.07 4.73 -11.59
CA LEU A 51 -0.08 6.18 -11.49
C LEU A 51 0.07 6.77 -12.90
N THR A 52 -0.84 7.65 -13.29
CA THR A 52 -0.67 8.47 -14.50
C THR A 52 0.22 9.67 -14.23
N GLU A 53 0.59 10.41 -15.28
CA GLU A 53 1.38 11.65 -15.14
C GLU A 53 0.67 12.71 -14.28
N HIS A 54 -0.66 12.70 -14.26
CA HIS A 54 -1.50 13.63 -13.49
C HIS A 54 -1.74 13.20 -12.04
N ALA A 55 -1.32 11.99 -11.65
CA ALA A 55 -1.48 11.53 -10.27
C ALA A 55 -0.59 12.34 -9.32
N VAL A 56 -1.20 12.86 -8.25
CA VAL A 56 -0.50 13.56 -7.17
C VAL A 56 -0.10 12.53 -6.11
N THR A 57 1.21 12.31 -5.94
CA THR A 57 1.71 11.24 -5.06
C THR A 57 1.33 11.44 -3.59
N ALA A 58 1.22 12.69 -3.14
CA ALA A 58 0.72 13.00 -1.80
C ALA A 58 -0.72 12.50 -1.59
N ASP A 59 -1.62 12.78 -2.52
CA ASP A 59 -3.03 12.33 -2.44
C ASP A 59 -3.14 10.80 -2.46
N VAL A 60 -2.28 10.15 -3.28
CA VAL A 60 -2.17 8.69 -3.32
C VAL A 60 -1.71 8.13 -1.99
N ALA A 61 -0.66 8.73 -1.41
CA ALA A 61 -0.11 8.30 -0.14
C ALA A 61 -1.12 8.50 1.00
N GLU A 62 -1.78 9.65 1.06
CA GLU A 62 -2.85 9.93 2.03
C GLU A 62 -3.99 8.93 1.90
N TRP A 63 -4.43 8.64 0.67
CA TRP A 63 -5.49 7.65 0.46
C TRP A 63 -5.08 6.25 0.91
N ILE A 64 -3.88 5.78 0.53
CA ILE A 64 -3.37 4.46 0.97
C ILE A 64 -3.22 4.45 2.49
N TRP A 65 -2.64 5.50 3.07
CA TRP A 65 -2.39 5.64 4.50
C TRP A 65 -3.68 5.56 5.29
N ALA A 66 -4.72 6.29 4.88
CA ALA A 66 -6.04 6.23 5.52
C ALA A 66 -6.66 4.83 5.54
N GLN A 67 -6.26 3.92 4.64
CA GLN A 67 -6.74 2.53 4.68
C GLN A 67 -5.92 1.66 5.64
N ILE A 68 -4.66 2.00 5.92
CA ILE A 68 -3.69 1.13 6.61
C ILE A 68 -3.16 1.71 7.93
N GLU A 69 -3.55 2.93 8.31
CA GLU A 69 -3.00 3.65 9.46
C GLU A 69 -3.21 2.93 10.79
N ASP A 70 -4.33 2.21 10.96
CA ASP A 70 -4.61 1.40 12.16
C ASP A 70 -3.63 0.23 12.32
N ALA A 71 -3.01 -0.20 11.23
CA ALA A 71 -1.99 -1.24 11.23
C ALA A 71 -0.57 -0.67 11.36
N ALA A 72 -0.41 0.65 11.44
CA ALA A 72 0.88 1.31 11.58
C ALA A 72 1.56 1.00 12.93
N PRO A 73 2.91 1.02 12.98
CA PRO A 73 3.84 1.20 11.86
C PRO A 73 4.05 -0.09 11.06
N LEU A 74 4.06 0.00 9.73
CA LEU A 74 4.19 -1.14 8.83
C LEU A 74 5.53 -1.16 8.11
N VAL A 75 6.03 -2.36 7.82
CA VAL A 75 7.14 -2.52 6.88
C VAL A 75 6.54 -2.68 5.48
N VAL A 76 6.85 -1.73 4.61
CA VAL A 76 6.40 -1.69 3.22
C VAL A 76 7.58 -1.90 2.30
N LYS A 77 7.40 -2.70 1.25
CA LYS A 77 8.32 -2.77 0.13
C LYS A 77 7.64 -2.21 -1.11
N ILE A 78 8.22 -1.17 -1.70
CA ILE A 78 7.74 -0.53 -2.92
C ILE A 78 8.87 -0.65 -3.94
N GLY A 79 8.65 -1.42 -5.00
CA GLY A 79 9.69 -1.75 -5.98
C GLY A 79 10.96 -2.30 -5.32
N ALA A 80 12.07 -1.57 -5.41
CA ALA A 80 13.34 -1.94 -4.78
C ALA A 80 13.49 -1.42 -3.34
N THR A 81 12.74 -0.39 -2.96
CA THR A 81 12.83 0.25 -1.65
C THR A 81 12.02 -0.51 -0.60
N ARG A 82 12.64 -0.77 0.56
CA ARG A 82 11.98 -1.29 1.75
C ARG A 82 12.09 -0.27 2.88
N ALA A 83 10.97 0.12 3.46
CA ALA A 83 10.90 1.15 4.49
C ALA A 83 9.90 0.78 5.60
N ARG A 84 10.16 1.27 6.81
CA ARG A 84 9.18 1.26 7.90
C ARG A 84 8.42 2.58 7.85
N ILE A 85 7.12 2.53 7.61
CA ILE A 85 6.26 3.69 7.43
C ILE A 85 5.40 3.87 8.68
N GLY A 86 5.44 5.07 9.25
CA GLY A 86 4.63 5.47 10.40
C GLY A 86 3.71 6.65 10.12
N GLU A 87 3.72 7.21 8.91
CA GLU A 87 2.91 8.36 8.51
C GLU A 87 2.77 8.45 6.97
N ALA A 88 1.74 9.15 6.50
CA ALA A 88 1.48 9.36 5.07
C ALA A 88 2.63 10.06 4.33
N ALA A 89 3.27 11.06 4.94
CA ALA A 89 4.38 11.80 4.33
C ALA A 89 5.58 10.90 3.99
N ALA A 90 5.90 9.94 4.88
CA ALA A 90 6.94 8.95 4.64
C ALA A 90 6.56 8.02 3.47
N LEU A 91 5.27 7.65 3.34
CA LEU A 91 4.79 6.86 2.20
C LEU A 91 4.89 7.64 0.89
N ALA A 92 4.49 8.91 0.87
CA ALA A 92 4.58 9.79 -0.30
C ALA A 92 6.02 9.87 -0.82
N TRP A 93 6.97 10.09 0.10
CA TRP A 93 8.39 10.15 -0.24
C TRP A 93 8.90 8.85 -0.91
N VAL A 94 8.50 7.68 -0.41
CA VAL A 94 8.90 6.40 -1.03
C VAL A 94 8.27 6.22 -2.40
N LEU A 95 7.00 6.59 -2.57
CA LEU A 95 6.31 6.51 -3.86
C LEU A 95 6.95 7.42 -4.91
N ASP A 96 7.31 8.66 -4.55
CA ASP A 96 8.01 9.59 -5.45
C ASP A 96 9.37 9.03 -5.86
N ARG A 97 10.15 8.53 -4.88
CA ARG A 97 11.45 7.93 -5.14
C ARG A 97 11.39 6.76 -6.13
N GLU A 98 10.38 5.90 -6.03
CA GLU A 98 10.21 4.76 -6.94
C GLU A 98 9.53 5.14 -8.27
N ARG A 99 8.89 6.32 -8.36
CA ARG A 99 8.36 6.86 -9.62
C ARG A 99 9.48 7.47 -10.47
N ASP A 100 10.46 8.09 -9.84
CA ASP A 100 11.56 8.80 -10.50
C ASP A 100 12.80 7.92 -10.80
N GLY A 101 12.86 6.71 -10.23
CA GLY A 101 13.97 5.75 -10.39
C GLY A 101 13.73 4.73 -11.50
#